data_AF-A0A0V8J8L2-F1
#
_entry.id   AF-A0A0V8J8L2-F1
#
_cell.length_a   1.000
_cell.length_b   1.000
_cell.length_c   1.000
_cell.angle_alpha   90.00
_cell.angle_beta   90.00
_cell.angle_gamma   90.00
#
_symmetry.space_group_name_H-M   'P 1'
#
loop_
_entity.id
_entity.type
_entity.pdbx_description
1 polymer ?
#
loop_
_entity_poly.entity_id
_entity_poly.type
_entity_poly.pdbx_seq_one_letter_code
_entity_poly.pdbx_strand_id
1 'polypeptide(L)'
;MKLFHYHFWTDRVEETENYYRKLGFTVGSRYAMEKGTVTPYHPPLEWEDFRENALLFRIIEVRRGKVNITFGAGKKPIFDHIGYLVSEEELEHICNRADVMGWKTEIGARRTFIFTPYRFKIELQTRKETVNDEKISISRMMIKGPDESFKRDLERLFHRNLEEIVFEEGEQLQLQEVWMYGVEGSGKDPNKVIVTGC
;
A
#
# COMPACT_ATOMS: atom_id res chain seq x y z
N MET A 1 10.24 8.57 -9.97
CA MET A 1 9.14 7.77 -9.40
C MET A 1 9.64 6.43 -8.84
N LYS A 2 9.12 5.99 -7.68
CA LYS A 2 9.43 4.69 -7.05
C LYS A 2 8.19 4.08 -6.39
N LEU A 3 7.92 2.80 -6.65
CA LEU A 3 6.91 2.02 -5.93
C LEU A 3 7.36 1.83 -4.48
N PHE A 4 6.54 2.23 -3.52
CA PHE A 4 6.93 2.23 -2.10
C PHE A 4 5.84 1.71 -1.16
N HIS A 5 4.59 1.63 -1.65
CA HIS A 5 3.44 1.41 -0.79
C HIS A 5 2.43 0.43 -1.37
N TYR A 6 1.77 -0.33 -0.49
CA TYR A 6 0.53 -1.03 -0.79
C TYR A 6 -0.40 -1.05 0.42
N HIS A 7 -1.70 -1.11 0.14
CA HIS A 7 -2.76 -1.04 1.13
C HIS A 7 -3.75 -2.22 1.02
N PHE A 8 -4.10 -2.79 2.17
CA PHE A 8 -5.20 -3.77 2.28
C PHE A 8 -6.27 -3.39 3.29
N TRP A 9 -7.51 -3.75 3.01
CA TRP A 9 -8.50 -3.96 4.05
C TRP A 9 -8.40 -5.41 4.51
N THR A 10 -8.51 -5.67 5.81
CA THR A 10 -8.35 -7.01 6.39
C THR A 10 -9.19 -7.22 7.65
N ASP A 11 -9.64 -8.45 7.87
CA ASP A 11 -10.26 -8.90 9.12
C ASP A 11 -9.21 -9.36 10.15
N ARG A 12 -7.91 -9.28 9.81
CA ARG A 12 -6.77 -9.83 10.56
C ARG A 12 -5.72 -8.77 10.88
N VAL A 13 -6.17 -7.62 11.39
CA VAL A 13 -5.33 -6.42 11.57
C VAL A 13 -4.14 -6.70 12.49
N GLU A 14 -4.38 -7.32 13.65
CA GLU A 14 -3.33 -7.65 14.60
C GLU A 14 -2.38 -8.73 14.08
N GLU A 15 -2.88 -9.81 13.44
CA GLU A 15 -1.99 -10.81 12.87
C GLU A 15 -1.14 -10.24 11.73
N THR A 16 -1.69 -9.32 10.94
CA THR A 16 -0.99 -8.65 9.85
C THR A 16 0.15 -7.78 10.39
N GLU A 17 -0.10 -7.00 11.45
CA GLU A 17 0.96 -6.23 12.11
C GLU A 17 2.07 -7.15 12.63
N ASN A 18 1.69 -8.20 13.37
CA ASN A 18 2.63 -9.15 13.96
C ASN A 18 3.46 -9.87 12.90
N TYR A 19 2.89 -10.18 11.73
CA TYR A 19 3.62 -10.75 10.61
C TYR A 19 4.71 -9.80 10.11
N TYR A 20 4.37 -8.55 9.78
CA TYR A 20 5.35 -7.60 9.27
C TYR A 20 6.39 -7.20 10.31
N ARG A 21 6.04 -7.15 11.59
CA ARG A 21 7.01 -6.93 12.68
C ARG A 21 8.05 -8.03 12.78
N LYS A 22 7.66 -9.30 12.57
CA LYS A 22 8.62 -10.42 12.49
C LYS A 22 9.57 -10.29 11.31
N LEU A 23 9.13 -9.63 10.23
CA LEU A 23 9.97 -9.25 9.10
C LEU A 23 10.76 -7.95 9.36
N GLY A 24 10.84 -7.46 10.59
CA GLY A 24 11.62 -6.28 10.97
C GLY A 24 10.99 -4.94 10.61
N PHE A 25 9.70 -4.90 10.24
CA PHE A 25 8.98 -3.64 10.08
C PHE A 25 8.68 -3.03 11.45
N THR A 26 8.72 -1.71 11.54
CA THR A 26 8.31 -0.97 12.73
C THR A 26 6.92 -0.40 12.52
N VAL A 27 6.13 -0.34 13.59
CA VAL A 27 4.83 0.33 13.56
C VAL A 27 5.08 1.83 13.52
N GLY A 28 4.50 2.53 12.54
CA GLY A 28 4.55 3.99 12.49
C GLY A 28 3.40 4.61 13.28
N SER A 29 2.18 4.16 12.98
CA SER A 29 0.96 4.68 13.58
C SER A 29 -0.15 3.62 13.54
N ARG A 30 -1.00 3.62 14.56
CA ARG A 30 -2.30 2.96 14.57
C ARG A 30 -3.37 4.03 14.73
N TYR A 31 -4.45 3.94 13.98
CA TYR A 31 -5.54 4.92 14.03
C TYR A 31 -6.81 4.21 14.47
N ALA A 32 -7.33 4.55 15.64
CA ALA A 32 -8.57 3.98 16.17
C ALA A 32 -9.73 4.97 16.08
N MET A 33 -10.96 4.46 15.98
CA MET A 33 -12.15 5.29 16.10
C MET A 33 -12.57 5.36 17.57
N GLU A 34 -12.59 6.56 18.14
CA GLU A 34 -13.03 6.81 19.50
C GLU A 34 -14.02 7.95 19.54
N LYS A 35 -15.22 7.68 20.08
CA LYS A 35 -16.28 8.70 20.25
C LYS A 35 -16.53 9.54 18.98
N GLY A 36 -16.43 8.91 17.80
CA GLY A 36 -16.64 9.55 16.49
C GLY A 36 -15.41 10.28 15.91
N THR A 37 -14.27 10.25 16.58
CA THR A 37 -13.02 10.88 16.14
C THR A 37 -11.95 9.82 15.85
N VAL A 38 -11.11 10.07 14.86
CA VAL A 38 -9.95 9.21 14.59
C VAL A 38 -8.78 9.65 15.48
N THR A 39 -8.40 8.81 16.43
CA THR A 39 -7.28 9.03 17.35
C THR A 39 -6.05 8.26 16.88
N PRO A 40 -4.89 8.91 16.71
CA PRO A 40 -3.63 8.23 16.43
C PRO A 40 -2.98 7.68 17.71
N TYR A 41 -2.41 6.49 17.61
CA TYR A 41 -1.64 5.79 18.63
C TYR A 41 -0.28 5.40 18.03
N HIS A 42 0.80 5.90 18.64
CA HIS A 42 2.17 5.70 18.16
C HIS A 42 2.93 4.75 19.10
N PRO A 43 4.05 4.15 18.63
CA PRO A 43 4.99 3.47 19.53
C PRO A 43 5.41 4.36 20.72
N PRO A 44 5.75 3.77 21.89
CA PRO A 44 5.99 2.34 22.13
C PRO A 44 4.75 1.53 22.51
N LEU A 45 3.53 2.06 22.35
CA LEU A 45 2.30 1.33 22.70
C LEU A 45 2.15 0.05 21.87
N GLU A 46 1.69 -1.02 22.52
CA GLU A 46 1.50 -2.36 21.97
C GLU A 46 0.07 -2.86 22.11
N TRP A 47 -0.26 -3.97 21.46
CA TRP A 47 -1.61 -4.54 21.47
C TRP A 47 -2.15 -4.81 22.88
N GLU A 48 -1.28 -5.22 23.80
CA GLU A 48 -1.58 -5.45 25.20
C GLU A 48 -2.07 -4.18 25.92
N ASP A 49 -1.56 -3.00 25.55
CA ASP A 49 -1.97 -1.71 26.13
C ASP A 49 -3.40 -1.31 25.74
N PHE A 50 -3.99 -1.96 24.72
CA PHE A 50 -5.31 -1.64 24.18
C PHE A 50 -6.41 -2.63 24.57
N ARG A 51 -6.06 -3.76 25.21
CA ARG A 51 -7.00 -4.85 25.50
C ARG A 51 -8.17 -4.42 26.37
N GLU A 52 -7.92 -3.56 27.36
CA GLU A 52 -8.94 -3.10 28.31
C GLU A 52 -9.96 -2.15 27.67
N ASN A 53 -9.55 -1.39 26.66
CA ASN A 53 -10.35 -0.34 26.04
C ASN A 53 -11.12 -0.81 24.80
N ALA A 54 -10.94 -2.08 24.38
CA ALA A 54 -11.57 -2.67 23.19
C ALA A 54 -11.49 -1.76 21.95
N LEU A 55 -10.33 -1.12 21.74
CA LEU A 55 -10.15 -0.16 20.65
C LEU A 55 -10.34 -0.84 19.29
N LEU A 56 -11.17 -0.22 18.46
CA LEU A 56 -11.36 -0.65 17.07
C LEU A 56 -10.41 0.15 16.17
N PHE A 57 -9.24 -0.44 15.90
CA PHE A 57 -8.29 0.12 14.95
C PHE A 57 -8.87 0.11 13.53
N ARG A 58 -8.84 1.27 12.89
CA ARG A 58 -9.33 1.47 11.52
C ARG A 58 -8.23 1.29 10.51
N ILE A 59 -7.02 1.75 10.81
CA ILE A 59 -5.85 1.75 9.94
C ILE A 59 -4.59 1.57 10.79
N ILE A 60 -3.66 0.75 10.33
CA ILE A 60 -2.32 0.62 10.88
C ILE A 60 -1.31 0.79 9.74
N GLU A 61 -0.24 1.53 10.03
CA GLU A 61 0.88 1.76 9.12
C GLU A 61 2.14 1.11 9.71
N VAL A 62 2.81 0.27 8.93
CA VAL A 62 4.12 -0.29 9.27
C VAL A 62 5.14 0.07 8.20
N ARG A 63 6.40 0.29 8.60
CA ARG A 63 7.44 0.82 7.72
C ARG A 63 8.75 0.07 7.91
N ARG A 64 9.50 -0.11 6.83
CA ARG A 64 10.88 -0.63 6.84
C ARG A 64 11.63 -0.11 5.62
N GLY A 65 12.72 0.62 5.81
CA GLY A 65 13.40 1.34 4.73
C GLY A 65 12.44 2.14 3.84
N LYS A 66 12.43 1.82 2.54
CA LYS A 66 11.62 2.47 1.51
C LYS A 66 10.26 1.79 1.27
N VAL A 67 9.82 0.97 2.20
CA VAL A 67 8.56 0.23 2.13
C VAL A 67 7.63 0.70 3.23
N ASN A 68 6.42 1.11 2.83
CA ASN A 68 5.32 1.41 3.73
C ASN A 68 4.17 0.45 3.43
N ILE A 69 3.60 -0.16 4.46
CA ILE A 69 2.47 -1.08 4.31
C ILE A 69 1.37 -0.58 5.23
N THR A 70 0.19 -0.38 4.65
CA THR A 70 -0.98 0.07 5.38
C THR A 70 -2.03 -1.02 5.33
N PHE A 71 -2.63 -1.32 6.46
CA PHE A 71 -3.77 -2.21 6.49
C PHE A 71 -4.85 -1.66 7.40
N GLY A 72 -6.07 -1.66 6.89
CA GLY A 72 -7.25 -1.18 7.60
C GLY A 72 -8.22 -2.30 7.96
N ALA A 73 -9.05 -2.07 8.97
CA ALA A 73 -10.07 -3.02 9.38
C ALA A 73 -11.18 -3.14 8.32
N GLY A 74 -11.39 -4.37 7.84
CA GLY A 74 -12.42 -4.75 6.90
C GLY A 74 -13.06 -6.09 7.27
N LYS A 75 -14.01 -6.55 6.46
CA LYS A 75 -14.70 -7.84 6.68
C LYS A 75 -13.94 -9.05 6.14
N LYS A 76 -12.96 -8.82 5.26
CA LYS A 76 -12.12 -9.82 4.59
C LYS A 76 -10.93 -9.10 3.94
N PRO A 77 -9.85 -9.82 3.56
CA PRO A 77 -8.76 -9.27 2.76
C PRO A 77 -9.26 -8.69 1.42
N ILE A 78 -9.03 -7.40 1.19
CA ILE A 78 -9.30 -6.70 -0.07
C ILE A 78 -8.10 -5.80 -0.37
N PHE A 79 -7.50 -5.98 -1.53
CA PHE A 79 -6.44 -5.10 -2.03
C PHE A 79 -7.02 -3.75 -2.45
N ASP A 80 -6.54 -2.65 -1.89
CA ASP A 80 -7.13 -1.31 -2.11
C ASP A 80 -6.31 -0.48 -3.12
N HIS A 81 -5.02 -0.31 -2.87
CA HIS A 81 -4.14 0.50 -3.73
C HIS A 81 -2.66 0.16 -3.61
N ILE A 82 -1.89 0.64 -4.59
CA ILE A 82 -0.44 0.83 -4.49
C ILE A 82 -0.11 2.32 -4.42
N GLY A 83 1.06 2.66 -3.88
CA GLY A 83 1.56 4.02 -3.86
C GLY A 83 2.93 4.19 -4.48
N TYR A 84 3.09 5.31 -5.18
CA TYR A 84 4.34 5.76 -5.78
C TYR A 84 4.83 7.06 -5.13
N LEU A 85 6.12 7.08 -4.81
CA LEU A 85 6.84 8.28 -4.44
C LEU A 85 7.26 8.97 -5.74
N VAL A 86 6.81 10.20 -5.94
CA VAL A 86 6.96 10.98 -7.16
C VAL A 86 7.51 12.38 -6.84
N SER A 87 8.13 13.03 -7.81
CA SER A 87 8.39 14.47 -7.75
C SER A 87 7.09 15.27 -7.98
N GLU A 88 7.10 16.56 -7.67
CA GLU A 88 5.98 17.47 -7.98
C GLU A 88 5.69 17.54 -9.49
N GLU A 89 6.73 17.56 -10.32
CA GLU A 89 6.59 17.52 -11.79
C GLU A 89 5.97 16.20 -12.27
N GLU A 90 6.43 15.07 -11.74
CA GLU A 90 5.84 13.76 -12.03
C GLU A 90 4.37 13.71 -11.59
N LEU A 91 4.05 14.24 -10.41
CA LEU A 91 2.67 14.32 -9.89
C LEU A 91 1.77 15.09 -10.86
N GLU A 92 2.17 16.28 -11.28
CA GLU A 92 1.41 17.12 -12.21
C GLU A 92 1.16 16.38 -13.53
N HIS A 93 2.21 15.81 -14.13
CA HIS A 93 2.10 15.08 -15.39
C HIS A 93 1.21 13.83 -15.29
N ILE A 94 1.30 13.08 -14.19
CA ILE A 94 0.46 11.89 -13.97
C ILE A 94 -1.01 12.31 -13.79
N CYS A 95 -1.29 13.37 -13.02
CA CYS A 95 -2.65 13.88 -12.84
C CYS A 95 -3.26 14.36 -14.17
N ASN A 96 -2.49 15.09 -14.99
CA ASN A 96 -2.94 15.54 -16.30
C ASN A 96 -3.26 14.36 -17.24
N ARG A 97 -2.46 13.28 -17.20
CA ARG A 97 -2.76 12.06 -17.97
C ARG A 97 -3.99 11.32 -17.44
N ALA A 98 -4.17 11.27 -16.12
CA ALA A 98 -5.38 10.70 -15.51
C ALA A 98 -6.64 11.45 -15.99
N ASP A 99 -6.60 12.78 -16.04
CA ASP A 99 -7.69 13.61 -16.52
C ASP A 99 -8.02 13.32 -18.01
N VAL A 100 -7.00 13.25 -18.87
CA VAL A 100 -7.15 12.86 -20.29
C VAL A 100 -7.73 11.44 -20.44
N MET A 101 -7.43 10.54 -19.50
CA MET A 101 -7.99 9.18 -19.46
C MET A 101 -9.41 9.12 -18.86
N GLY A 102 -9.94 10.26 -18.39
CA GLY A 102 -11.25 10.33 -17.72
C GLY A 102 -11.25 9.74 -16.31
N TRP A 103 -10.09 9.60 -15.69
CA TRP A 103 -9.94 9.02 -14.35
C TRP A 103 -10.03 10.12 -13.29
N LYS A 104 -10.85 9.88 -12.27
CA LYS A 104 -11.01 10.83 -11.17
C LYS A 104 -9.72 10.94 -10.38
N THR A 105 -9.29 12.17 -10.11
CA THR A 105 -8.17 12.49 -9.21
C THR A 105 -8.69 13.21 -7.96
N GLU A 106 -8.19 12.85 -6.80
CA GLU A 106 -8.45 13.52 -5.52
C GLU A 106 -7.13 14.02 -4.94
N ILE A 107 -6.90 15.33 -5.09
CA ILE A 107 -5.68 16.00 -4.64
C ILE A 107 -5.84 16.40 -3.18
N GLY A 108 -5.11 15.76 -2.29
CA GLY A 108 -5.06 16.10 -0.86
C GLY A 108 -3.77 16.83 -0.49
N ALA A 109 -3.78 17.51 0.65
CA ALA A 109 -2.61 18.25 1.15
C ALA A 109 -1.37 17.37 1.45
N ARG A 110 -1.56 16.05 1.58
CA ARG A 110 -0.49 15.10 1.90
C ARG A 110 -0.25 14.04 0.83
N ARG A 111 -1.23 13.75 -0.02
CA ARG A 111 -1.19 12.68 -1.01
C ARG A 111 -2.31 12.88 -1.99
N THR A 112 -2.13 12.36 -3.20
CA THR A 112 -3.12 12.39 -4.26
C THR A 112 -3.55 10.96 -4.58
N PHE A 113 -4.86 10.75 -4.75
CA PHE A 113 -5.40 9.47 -5.21
C PHE A 113 -5.95 9.57 -6.62
N ILE A 114 -5.63 8.59 -7.45
CA ILE A 114 -6.25 8.38 -8.76
C ILE A 114 -7.14 7.15 -8.67
N PHE A 115 -8.42 7.31 -9.04
CA PHE A 115 -9.40 6.23 -9.04
C PHE A 115 -9.41 5.56 -10.41
N THR A 116 -8.98 4.30 -10.47
CA THR A 116 -8.94 3.53 -11.71
C THR A 116 -10.30 2.86 -11.97
N PRO A 117 -10.62 2.49 -13.22
CA PRO A 117 -11.83 1.73 -13.54
C PRO A 117 -11.82 0.30 -12.95
N TYR A 118 -10.68 -0.15 -12.42
CA TYR A 118 -10.47 -1.51 -11.92
C TYR A 118 -10.79 -1.69 -10.44
N ARG A 119 -11.51 -0.73 -9.81
CA ARG A 119 -11.82 -0.70 -8.37
C ARG A 119 -10.57 -0.72 -7.48
N PHE A 120 -9.52 -0.11 -7.99
CA PHE A 120 -8.23 0.06 -7.35
C PHE A 120 -7.77 1.49 -7.49
N LYS A 121 -7.01 1.97 -6.51
CA LYS A 121 -6.50 3.34 -6.54
C LYS A 121 -4.99 3.34 -6.73
N ILE A 122 -4.49 4.48 -7.16
CA ILE A 122 -3.07 4.78 -7.16
C ILE A 122 -2.87 5.94 -6.21
N GLU A 123 -2.04 5.74 -5.19
CA GLU A 123 -1.57 6.82 -4.33
C GLU A 123 -0.31 7.44 -4.93
N LEU A 124 -0.27 8.77 -4.97
CA LEU A 124 0.91 9.54 -5.33
C LEU A 124 1.34 10.38 -4.12
N GLN A 125 2.61 10.25 -3.75
CA GLN A 125 3.22 10.91 -2.60
C GLN A 125 4.45 11.69 -3.04
N THR A 126 4.59 12.96 -2.62
CA THR A 126 5.78 13.79 -2.91
C THR A 126 6.72 13.92 -1.72
N ARG A 127 6.23 13.62 -0.51
CA ARG A 127 6.94 13.71 0.77
C ARG A 127 7.94 12.58 0.94
N LYS A 128 9.23 12.89 0.78
CA LYS A 128 10.34 11.93 0.91
C LYS A 128 10.47 11.38 2.32
N GLU A 129 10.05 12.13 3.34
CA GLU A 129 10.03 11.71 4.74
C GLU A 129 9.05 10.55 5.05
N THR A 130 8.24 10.15 4.05
CA THR A 130 7.36 8.98 4.17
C THR A 130 8.14 7.66 4.20
N VAL A 131 9.41 7.68 3.76
CA VAL A 131 10.30 6.53 3.69
C VAL A 131 11.65 6.80 4.36
N ASN A 132 12.32 5.75 4.80
CA ASN A 132 13.67 5.82 5.37
C ASN A 132 14.72 5.51 4.30
N ASP A 133 15.96 5.94 4.53
CA ASP A 133 17.06 5.81 3.56
C ASP A 133 17.73 4.41 3.52
N GLU A 134 17.21 3.45 4.28
CA GLU A 134 17.70 2.07 4.21
C GLU A 134 17.50 1.46 2.82
N LYS A 135 18.32 0.44 2.50
CA LYS A 135 18.30 -0.21 1.17
C LYS A 135 17.05 -1.05 0.90
N ILE A 136 16.20 -1.26 1.90
CA ILE A 136 14.99 -2.09 1.78
C ILE A 136 13.99 -1.38 0.87
N SER A 137 13.51 -2.08 -0.15
CA SER A 137 12.61 -1.51 -1.16
C SER A 137 11.79 -2.58 -1.87
N ILE A 138 10.64 -2.18 -2.42
CA ILE A 138 9.85 -3.06 -3.28
C ILE A 138 10.53 -3.13 -4.64
N SER A 139 10.85 -4.35 -5.08
CA SER A 139 11.45 -4.60 -6.39
C SER A 139 10.39 -4.91 -7.45
N ARG A 140 9.35 -5.66 -7.05
CA ARG A 140 8.28 -6.11 -7.94
C ARG A 140 7.00 -6.42 -7.17
N MET A 141 5.86 -6.32 -7.85
CA MET A 141 4.56 -6.83 -7.42
C MET A 141 3.92 -7.65 -8.53
N MET A 142 3.26 -8.75 -8.15
CA MET A 142 2.40 -9.52 -9.04
C MET A 142 0.96 -9.20 -8.70
N ILE A 143 0.26 -8.56 -9.64
CA ILE A 143 -1.13 -8.18 -9.50
C ILE A 143 -1.94 -9.00 -10.49
N LYS A 144 -2.88 -9.77 -9.95
CA LYS A 144 -3.92 -10.42 -10.73
C LYS A 144 -5.03 -9.42 -11.00
N GLY A 145 -5.56 -9.35 -12.22
CA GLY A 145 -6.63 -8.42 -12.56
C GLY A 145 -7.40 -8.80 -13.84
N PRO A 146 -8.42 -8.01 -14.21
CA PRO A 146 -9.49 -8.46 -15.12
C PRO A 146 -9.01 -8.82 -16.52
N ASP A 147 -8.10 -8.04 -17.09
CA ASP A 147 -7.53 -8.27 -18.42
C ASP A 147 -6.26 -7.42 -18.63
N GLU A 148 -5.55 -7.67 -19.73
CA GLU A 148 -4.28 -6.97 -20.05
C GLU A 148 -4.40 -5.44 -20.21
N SER A 149 -5.62 -4.88 -20.37
CA SER A 149 -5.79 -3.42 -20.38
C SER A 149 -5.30 -2.79 -19.09
N PHE A 150 -5.40 -3.50 -17.96
CA PHE A 150 -4.91 -3.02 -16.66
C PHE A 150 -3.47 -2.54 -16.75
N LYS A 151 -2.56 -3.38 -17.25
CA LYS A 151 -1.15 -3.03 -17.32
C LYS A 151 -0.91 -1.92 -18.33
N ARG A 152 -1.52 -2.01 -19.52
CA ARG A 152 -1.35 -1.00 -20.58
C ARG A 152 -1.83 0.38 -20.16
N ASP A 153 -2.94 0.45 -19.42
CA ASP A 153 -3.50 1.71 -18.94
C ASP A 153 -2.64 2.31 -17.83
N LEU A 154 -2.05 1.49 -16.95
CA LEU A 154 -1.06 1.98 -16.00
C LEU A 154 0.20 2.49 -16.71
N GLU A 155 0.71 1.78 -17.72
CA GLU A 155 1.87 2.23 -18.50
C GLU A 155 1.58 3.53 -19.25
N ARG A 156 0.35 3.70 -19.77
CA ARG A 156 -0.13 4.95 -20.34
C ARG A 156 -0.20 6.08 -19.30
N LEU A 157 -0.73 5.81 -18.11
CA LEU A 157 -0.82 6.78 -17.03
C LEU A 157 0.57 7.25 -16.57
N PHE A 158 1.51 6.34 -16.41
CA PHE A 158 2.87 6.67 -15.96
C PHE A 158 3.81 7.06 -17.09
N HIS A 159 3.38 6.92 -18.35
CA HIS A 159 4.15 7.18 -19.55
C HIS A 159 5.50 6.43 -19.58
N ARG A 160 5.48 5.16 -19.16
CA ARG A 160 6.65 4.27 -19.20
C ARG A 160 6.23 2.81 -19.04
N ASN A 161 7.14 1.90 -19.36
CA ASN A 161 6.99 0.49 -19.01
C ASN A 161 7.07 0.30 -17.49
N LEU A 162 6.22 -0.60 -16.96
CA LEU A 162 6.18 -0.95 -15.54
C LEU A 162 6.75 -2.34 -15.32
N GLU A 163 8.07 -2.45 -15.35
CA GLU A 163 8.78 -3.72 -15.11
C GLU A 163 8.63 -4.23 -13.68
N GLU A 164 8.34 -3.32 -12.74
CA GLU A 164 8.03 -3.67 -11.36
C GLU A 164 6.62 -4.25 -11.18
N ILE A 165 5.72 -4.14 -12.17
CA ILE A 165 4.38 -4.72 -12.12
C ILE A 165 4.29 -5.89 -13.10
N VAL A 166 4.20 -7.09 -12.54
CA VAL A 166 3.82 -8.29 -13.27
C VAL A 166 2.31 -8.45 -13.19
N PHE A 167 1.69 -8.64 -14.34
CA PHE A 167 0.25 -8.82 -14.44
C PHE A 167 -0.06 -10.29 -14.73
N GLU A 168 -1.10 -10.79 -14.08
CA GLU A 168 -1.73 -12.08 -14.38
C GLU A 168 -3.23 -11.88 -14.59
N GLU A 169 -3.81 -12.52 -15.58
CA GLU A 169 -5.26 -12.43 -15.83
C GLU A 169 -6.07 -13.17 -14.75
N GLY A 170 -7.18 -12.59 -14.33
CA GLY A 170 -8.12 -13.19 -13.38
C GLY A 170 -9.36 -12.35 -13.10
N GLU A 171 -10.39 -13.01 -12.60
CA GLU A 171 -11.72 -12.39 -12.41
C GLU A 171 -11.75 -11.22 -11.41
N GLN A 172 -10.81 -11.18 -10.45
CA GLN A 172 -10.78 -10.18 -9.39
C GLN A 172 -9.39 -9.60 -9.23
N LEU A 173 -9.35 -8.28 -8.97
CA LEU A 173 -8.10 -7.61 -8.67
C LEU A 173 -7.54 -8.07 -7.32
N GLN A 174 -6.34 -8.63 -7.33
CA GLN A 174 -5.68 -9.17 -6.15
C GLN A 174 -4.16 -9.01 -6.27
N LEU A 175 -3.50 -8.53 -5.22
CA LEU A 175 -2.06 -8.61 -5.12
C LEU A 175 -1.67 -10.02 -4.63
N GLN A 176 -0.90 -10.75 -5.44
CA GLN A 176 -0.52 -12.15 -5.19
C GLN A 176 0.84 -12.23 -4.49
N GLU A 177 1.82 -11.48 -4.99
CA GLU A 177 3.19 -11.54 -4.52
C GLU A 177 3.85 -10.16 -4.53
N VAL A 178 4.71 -9.92 -3.54
CA VAL A 178 5.56 -8.73 -3.42
C VAL A 178 6.99 -9.18 -3.19
N TRP A 179 7.89 -8.76 -4.08
CA TRP A 179 9.32 -8.98 -3.93
C TRP A 179 9.95 -7.74 -3.30
N MET A 180 10.78 -7.97 -2.28
CA MET A 180 11.42 -6.90 -1.52
C MET A 180 12.92 -7.16 -1.38
N TYR A 181 13.72 -6.17 -1.77
CA TYR A 181 15.15 -6.19 -1.47
C TYR A 181 15.37 -6.03 0.04
N GLY A 182 16.27 -6.84 0.61
CA GLY A 182 16.67 -6.74 2.03
C GLY A 182 15.66 -7.31 3.05
N VAL A 183 14.62 -7.99 2.57
CA VAL A 183 13.83 -8.93 3.38
C VAL A 183 14.41 -10.34 3.19
N GLU A 184 14.42 -11.15 4.23
CA GLU A 184 14.92 -12.53 4.17
C GLU A 184 13.78 -13.53 4.04
N GLY A 185 14.00 -14.59 3.25
CA GLY A 185 13.07 -15.70 3.10
C GLY A 185 11.84 -15.38 2.24
N SER A 186 10.88 -16.31 2.25
CA SER A 186 9.58 -16.14 1.60
C SER A 186 8.50 -16.65 2.54
N GLY A 187 7.40 -15.90 2.65
CA GLY A 187 6.30 -16.21 3.55
C GLY A 187 4.98 -15.66 3.04
N LYS A 188 3.88 -16.26 3.50
CA LYS A 188 2.53 -15.79 3.16
C LYS A 188 1.98 -14.97 4.30
N ASP A 189 1.59 -13.73 4.02
CA ASP A 189 0.98 -12.85 5.00
C ASP A 189 -0.46 -13.28 5.33
N PRO A 190 -1.09 -12.75 6.40
CA PRO A 190 -2.46 -13.08 6.76
C PRO A 190 -3.51 -12.70 5.71
N ASN A 191 -3.16 -11.82 4.77
CA ASN A 191 -3.99 -11.39 3.63
C ASN A 191 -3.80 -12.28 2.40
N LYS A 192 -3.00 -13.34 2.53
CA LYS A 192 -2.67 -14.33 1.50
C LYS A 192 -1.70 -13.83 0.42
N VAL A 193 -1.01 -12.73 0.66
CA VAL A 193 0.06 -12.21 -0.21
C VAL A 193 1.35 -12.95 0.10
N ILE A 194 2.05 -13.42 -0.92
CA ILE A 194 3.39 -13.96 -0.78
C ILE A 194 4.36 -12.77 -0.69
N VAL A 195 5.16 -12.71 0.37
CA VAL A 195 6.23 -11.71 0.53
C VAL A 195 7.54 -12.45 0.41
N THR A 196 8.30 -12.13 -0.64
CA THR A 196 9.54 -12.81 -1.00
C THR A 196 10.71 -11.83 -0.94
N GLY A 197 11.75 -12.20 -0.20
CA GLY A 197 13.04 -11.53 -0.19
C GLY A 197 13.83 -11.76 -1.49
N CYS A 198 14.48 -10.73 -2.01
CA CYS A 198 15.38 -10.81 -3.17
C CYS A 198 16.65 -9.98 -3.00
#